data_AF-A0A6I3LP18-F1
#
_entry.id   AF-A0A6I3LP18-F1
#
_cell.length_a   1.000
_cell.length_b   1.000
_cell.length_c   1.000
_cell.angle_alpha   90.00
_cell.angle_beta   90.00
_cell.angle_gamma   90.00
#
_symmetry.space_group_name_H-M   'P 1'
#
loop_
_entity.id
_entity.type
_entity.pdbx_description
1 polymer ?
#
loop_
_entity_poly.entity_id
_entity_poly.type
_entity_poly.pdbx_seq_one_letter_code
_entity_poly.pdbx_strand_id
1 'polypeptide(L)'
;MKNIILLITVLFLCACSSSKNSGDKWVGKSKQNLIKSWGTPIRTFDNTTDGEILVYADQVYEKDKDHDSRMAGPLYWNYIYIYVNKAGKIVSFRNEKQNYPPQSIDSDKLAGMNLLTVK
;
A
#
# COMPACT_ATOMS: atom_id res chain seq x y z
N MET A 1 -6.44 -0.26 -46.60
CA MET A 1 -7.23 0.10 -45.39
C MET A 1 -7.27 -1.01 -44.33
N LYS A 2 -7.20 -2.31 -44.68
CA LYS A 2 -7.25 -3.42 -43.69
C LYS A 2 -6.03 -3.52 -42.76
N ASN A 3 -4.86 -3.09 -43.23
CA ASN A 3 -3.60 -3.17 -42.45
C ASN A 3 -3.46 -2.07 -41.39
N ILE A 4 -4.19 -0.95 -41.54
CA ILE A 4 -4.15 0.17 -40.57
C ILE A 4 -4.98 -0.18 -39.33
N ILE A 5 -6.10 -0.90 -39.52
CA ILE A 5 -6.96 -1.38 -38.42
C ILE A 5 -6.16 -2.30 -37.49
N LEU A 6 -5.36 -3.20 -38.06
CA LEU A 6 -4.53 -4.16 -37.32
C LEU A 6 -3.46 -3.45 -36.46
N LEU A 7 -2.89 -2.36 -36.98
CA LEU A 7 -1.89 -1.56 -36.26
C LEU A 7 -2.50 -0.83 -35.05
N ILE A 8 -3.71 -0.30 -35.20
CA ILE A 8 -4.45 0.38 -34.13
C ILE A 8 -4.83 -0.60 -33.02
N THR A 9 -5.25 -1.82 -33.36
CA THR A 9 -5.60 -2.84 -32.35
C THR A 9 -4.41 -3.27 -31.49
N VAL A 10 -3.20 -3.39 -32.08
CA VAL A 10 -1.98 -3.74 -31.33
C VAL A 10 -1.56 -2.60 -30.38
N LEU A 11 -1.73 -1.34 -30.80
CA LEU A 11 -1.43 -0.17 -29.95
C LEU A 11 -2.34 -0.06 -28.73
N PHE A 12 -3.62 -0.43 -28.84
CA PHE A 12 -4.53 -0.46 -27.69
C PHE A 12 -4.20 -1.54 -26.66
N LEU A 13 -3.57 -2.65 -27.06
CA LEU A 13 -3.21 -3.74 -26.16
C LEU A 13 -1.97 -3.42 -25.28
N CYS A 14 -1.11 -2.49 -25.72
CA CYS A 14 0.06 -2.07 -24.95
C CYS A 14 -0.24 -1.04 -23.84
N ALA A 15 -1.48 -0.52 -23.77
CA ALA A 15 -1.86 0.48 -22.76
C ALA A 15 -2.08 -0.12 -21.35
N CYS A 16 -2.15 -1.45 -21.22
CA CYS A 16 -2.16 -2.13 -19.92
C CYS A 16 -0.75 -2.28 -19.31
N SER A 17 0.10 -1.26 -19.44
CA SER A 17 1.30 -1.14 -18.61
C SER A 17 0.86 -0.89 -17.17
N SER A 18 0.67 -1.97 -16.41
CA SER A 18 0.42 -1.97 -14.97
C SER A 18 1.32 -0.93 -14.30
N SER A 19 0.69 0.09 -13.73
CA SER A 19 1.35 0.97 -12.76
C SER A 19 1.97 0.07 -11.71
N LYS A 20 3.30 0.03 -11.63
CA LYS A 20 4.06 -0.83 -10.71
C LYS A 20 3.81 -0.34 -9.28
N ASN A 21 2.65 -0.66 -8.72
CA ASN A 21 2.40 -0.45 -7.32
C ASN A 21 3.20 -1.52 -6.55
N SER A 22 4.07 -1.09 -5.66
CA SER A 22 5.03 -1.96 -4.96
C SER A 22 4.36 -3.12 -4.20
N GLY A 23 3.07 -2.97 -3.88
CA GLY A 23 2.22 -3.99 -3.27
C GLY A 23 1.74 -5.10 -4.20
N ASP A 24 1.54 -4.84 -5.49
CA ASP A 24 0.89 -5.80 -6.42
C ASP A 24 1.67 -7.10 -6.54
N LYS A 25 3.01 -7.02 -6.55
CA LYS A 25 3.90 -8.19 -6.64
C LYS A 25 3.79 -9.16 -5.46
N TRP A 26 3.21 -8.70 -4.35
CA TRP A 26 3.08 -9.48 -3.13
C TRP A 26 1.77 -10.24 -3.04
N VAL A 27 0.74 -9.84 -3.79
CA VAL A 27 -0.54 -10.55 -3.82
C VAL A 27 -0.32 -12.02 -4.21
N GLY A 28 -0.88 -12.93 -3.42
CA GLY A 28 -0.72 -14.38 -3.54
C GLY A 28 0.57 -14.95 -2.94
N LYS A 29 1.56 -14.14 -2.56
CA LYS A 29 2.76 -14.58 -1.84
C LYS A 29 2.47 -14.77 -0.34
N SER A 30 3.34 -15.50 0.34
CA SER A 30 3.26 -15.66 1.79
C SER A 30 3.71 -14.38 2.51
N LYS A 31 3.13 -14.12 3.68
CA LYS A 31 3.58 -13.03 4.58
C LYS A 31 5.07 -13.10 4.90
N GLN A 32 5.61 -14.31 5.03
CA GLN A 32 7.02 -14.51 5.32
C GLN A 32 7.94 -14.01 4.20
N ASN A 33 7.53 -14.16 2.93
CA ASN A 33 8.32 -13.64 1.80
C ASN A 33 8.35 -12.11 1.80
N LEU A 34 7.23 -11.48 2.13
CA LEU A 34 7.15 -10.03 2.31
C LEU A 34 8.07 -9.58 3.44
N ILE A 35 7.94 -10.18 4.63
CA ILE A 35 8.74 -9.81 5.82
C ILE A 35 10.24 -9.99 5.55
N LYS A 36 10.63 -11.04 4.84
CA LYS A 36 12.03 -11.23 4.42
C LYS A 36 12.55 -10.11 3.50
N SER A 37 11.67 -9.51 2.70
CA SER A 37 12.05 -8.47 1.75
C SER A 37 11.90 -7.05 2.29
N TRP A 38 10.90 -6.79 3.14
CA TRP A 38 10.53 -5.45 3.61
C TRP A 38 10.90 -5.24 5.09
N GLY A 39 11.27 -6.29 5.81
CA GLY A 39 11.46 -6.26 7.25
C GLY A 39 10.16 -6.52 8.01
N THR A 40 10.25 -6.42 9.34
CA THR A 40 9.09 -6.59 10.22
C THR A 40 8.15 -5.39 10.13
N PRO A 41 6.83 -5.59 10.11
CA PRO A 41 5.87 -4.49 10.11
C PRO A 41 5.94 -3.69 11.42
N ILE A 42 5.57 -2.41 11.35
CA ILE A 42 5.57 -1.50 12.52
C ILE A 42 4.43 -1.86 13.49
N ARG A 43 3.31 -2.35 12.93
CA ARG A 43 2.16 -2.88 13.66
C ARG A 43 1.59 -4.08 12.92
N THR A 44 1.10 -5.04 13.69
CA THR A 44 0.27 -6.14 13.20
C THR A 44 -1.03 -6.11 13.97
N PHE A 45 -2.15 -6.21 13.26
CA PHE A 45 -3.47 -6.30 13.84
C PHE A 45 -4.09 -7.63 13.46
N ASP A 46 -4.41 -8.45 14.46
CA ASP A 46 -5.15 -9.68 14.24
C ASP A 46 -6.62 -9.35 14.01
N ASN A 47 -7.12 -9.67 12.83
CA ASN A 47 -8.54 -9.75 12.57
C ASN A 47 -8.94 -11.22 12.76
N THR A 48 -9.39 -11.56 13.97
CA THR A 48 -9.78 -12.93 14.36
C THR A 48 -10.74 -13.61 13.36
N THR A 49 -11.49 -12.83 12.59
CA THR A 49 -12.42 -13.34 11.57
C THR A 49 -11.79 -13.52 10.19
N ASP A 50 -10.87 -12.67 9.76
CA ASP A 50 -10.41 -12.60 8.35
C ASP A 50 -8.89 -12.77 8.13
N GLY A 51 -8.10 -12.84 9.20
CA GLY A 51 -6.65 -13.01 9.16
C GLY A 51 -5.90 -11.93 9.94
N GLU A 52 -4.93 -11.26 9.30
CA GLU A 52 -4.13 -10.22 9.95
C GLU A 52 -3.84 -9.08 8.98
N ILE A 53 -3.63 -7.89 9.52
CA ILE A 53 -3.25 -6.69 8.77
C ILE A 53 -1.85 -6.28 9.21
N LEU A 54 -0.91 -6.26 8.27
CA LEU A 54 0.45 -5.77 8.50
C LEU A 54 0.53 -4.32 8.08
N VAL A 55 1.08 -3.46 8.94
CA VAL A 55 1.20 -2.03 8.67
C VAL A 55 2.66 -1.63 8.53
N TYR A 56 2.99 -1.08 7.36
CA TYR A 56 4.24 -0.40 7.09
C TYR A 56 3.95 1.09 6.93
N ALA A 57 4.82 1.96 7.46
CA ALA A 57 4.62 3.40 7.35
C ALA A 57 5.98 4.10 7.28
N ASP A 58 6.15 4.93 6.25
CA ASP A 58 7.34 5.76 6.08
C ASP A 58 7.01 7.22 6.33
N GLN A 59 7.83 7.87 7.15
CA GLN A 59 7.72 9.29 7.42
C GLN A 59 8.30 10.10 6.26
N VAL A 60 7.55 11.07 5.75
CA VAL A 60 7.98 11.92 4.65
C VAL A 60 7.93 13.38 5.06
N TYR A 61 9.03 14.07 4.80
CA TYR A 61 9.18 15.51 4.98
C TYR A 61 9.20 16.15 3.59
N GLU A 62 8.17 16.92 3.26
CA GLU A 62 8.23 17.78 2.07
C GLU A 62 9.15 18.96 2.37
N LYS A 63 10.10 19.24 1.49
CA LYS A 63 10.89 20.48 1.57
C LYS A 63 10.03 21.63 1.04
N ASP A 64 9.88 22.68 1.83
CA ASP A 64 9.31 23.93 1.32
C ASP A 64 10.18 24.46 0.17
N LYS A 65 9.51 24.91 -0.90
CA LYS A 65 10.18 25.49 -2.08
C LYS A 65 10.62 26.94 -1.85
N ASP A 66 10.12 27.58 -0.81
CA ASP A 66 10.50 28.93 -0.44
C ASP A 66 11.69 28.90 0.51
N HIS A 67 12.60 29.85 0.32
CA HIS A 67 13.86 30.05 1.05
C HIS A 67 13.68 30.38 2.56
N ASP A 68 12.57 30.00 3.16
CA ASP A 68 12.31 30.26 4.57
C ASP A 68 12.88 29.12 5.42
N SER A 69 13.62 29.48 6.46
CA SER A 69 14.50 28.57 7.22
C SER A 69 13.74 27.61 8.16
N ARG A 70 12.47 27.34 7.88
CA ARG A 70 11.64 26.40 8.63
C ARG A 70 12.09 24.98 8.29
N MET A 71 12.92 24.42 9.16
CA MET A 71 13.58 23.12 8.98
C MET A 71 12.65 21.90 8.87
N ALA A 72 11.33 22.08 8.94
CA ALA A 72 10.36 21.01 8.78
C ALA A 72 9.19 21.52 7.92
N GLY A 73 9.20 21.23 6.63
CA GLY A 73 8.00 21.35 5.81
C GLY A 73 6.95 20.29 6.22
N PRO A 74 5.79 20.25 5.55
CA PRO A 74 4.66 19.46 6.00
C PRO A 74 5.03 17.98 6.18
N LEU A 75 4.75 17.48 7.38
CA LEU A 75 5.02 16.12 7.80
C LEU A 75 3.81 15.23 7.53
N TYR A 76 4.04 14.13 6.81
CA TYR A 76 3.06 13.09 6.64
C TYR A 76 3.70 11.71 6.68
N TRP A 77 2.84 10.70 6.68
CA TRP A 77 3.20 9.31 6.70
C TRP A 77 2.57 8.61 5.51
N ASN A 78 3.37 7.89 4.74
CA ASN A 78 2.89 6.98 3.71
C ASN A 78 2.68 5.61 4.33
N TYR A 79 1.42 5.23 4.52
CA TYR A 79 1.02 3.93 5.02
C TYR A 79 0.84 2.94 3.88
N ILE A 80 1.24 1.70 4.14
CA ILE A 80 0.92 0.52 3.34
C ILE A 80 0.31 -0.51 4.28
N TYR A 81 -0.99 -0.74 4.12
CA TYR A 81 -1.73 -1.81 4.78
C TYR A 81 -1.67 -3.05 3.90
N ILE A 82 -1.18 -4.17 4.45
CA ILE A 82 -1.12 -5.45 3.78
C ILE A 82 -2.12 -6.39 4.44
N TYR A 83 -3.02 -6.93 3.65
CA TYR A 83 -4.05 -7.84 4.10
C TYR A 83 -3.59 -9.27 3.90
N VAL A 84 -3.55 -10.04 4.99
CA VAL A 84 -3.12 -11.43 4.99
C VAL A 84 -4.28 -12.28 5.47
N ASN A 85 -4.62 -13.32 4.71
CA ASN A 85 -5.68 -14.24 5.10
C ASN A 85 -5.20 -15.26 6.16
N LYS A 86 -6.13 -16.06 6.70
CA LYS A 86 -5.82 -17.12 7.68
C LYS A 86 -4.80 -18.17 7.22
N ALA A 87 -4.60 -18.32 5.90
CA ALA A 87 -3.57 -19.20 5.34
C ALA A 87 -2.18 -18.54 5.26
N GLY A 88 -2.04 -17.30 5.76
CA GLY A 88 -0.78 -16.56 5.75
C GLY A 88 -0.40 -16.02 4.36
N LYS A 89 -1.35 -15.92 3.42
CA LYS A 89 -1.14 -15.35 2.08
C LYS A 89 -1.68 -13.93 1.99
N ILE A 90 -0.94 -13.09 1.28
CA ILE A 90 -1.34 -11.71 1.01
C ILE A 90 -2.47 -11.74 -0.02
N VAL A 91 -3.61 -11.13 0.32
CA VAL A 91 -4.80 -11.10 -0.55
C VAL A 91 -4.97 -9.75 -1.23
N SER A 92 -4.60 -8.66 -0.56
CA SER A 92 -4.68 -7.31 -1.08
C SER A 92 -3.76 -6.38 -0.30
N PHE A 93 -3.67 -5.13 -0.76
CA PHE A 93 -2.97 -4.07 -0.06
C PHE A 93 -3.65 -2.73 -0.33
N ARG A 94 -3.41 -1.75 0.53
CA ARG A 94 -3.92 -0.39 0.39
C ARG A 94 -2.85 0.61 0.82
N ASN A 95 -2.65 1.64 0.01
CA ASN A 95 -1.74 2.72 0.32
C ASN A 95 -2.52 3.96 0.74
N GLU A 96 -2.07 4.67 1.77
CA GLU A 96 -2.70 5.91 2.24
C GLU A 96 -1.68 6.93 2.73
N LYS A 97 -2.01 8.22 2.57
CA LYS A 97 -1.29 9.33 3.19
C LYS A 97 -2.02 9.73 4.45
N GLN A 98 -1.33 9.74 5.60
CA GLN A 98 -1.90 10.10 6.89
C GLN A 98 -1.05 11.17 7.57
N ASN A 99 -1.67 11.99 8.43
CA ASN A 99 -1.01 13.07 9.17
C ASN A 99 -0.67 12.69 10.62
N TYR A 100 -0.88 11.43 10.99
CA TYR A 100 -0.59 10.92 12.33
C TYR A 100 0.35 9.70 12.27
N PRO A 101 1.17 9.49 13.33
CA PRO A 101 2.17 8.44 13.34
C PRO A 101 1.53 7.06 13.62
N PRO A 102 2.18 5.95 13.22
CA PRO A 102 1.60 4.59 13.29
C PRO A 102 1.29 4.13 14.72
N GLN A 103 1.92 4.74 15.72
CA GLN A 103 1.65 4.50 17.14
C GLN A 103 0.25 4.98 17.58
N SER A 104 -0.40 5.85 16.80
CA SER A 104 -1.74 6.38 17.07
C SER A 104 -2.88 5.61 16.38
N ILE A 105 -2.55 4.47 15.75
CA ILE A 105 -3.53 3.54 15.18
C ILE A 105 -3.76 2.41 16.19
N ASP A 106 -5.03 2.20 16.52
CA ASP A 106 -5.52 1.02 17.24
C ASP A 106 -6.50 0.23 16.37
N SER A 107 -6.93 -0.92 16.89
CA SER A 107 -7.85 -1.84 16.22
C SER A 107 -9.20 -1.20 15.90
N ASP A 108 -9.69 -0.34 16.80
CA ASP A 108 -10.99 0.33 16.66
C ASP A 108 -10.96 1.38 15.54
N LYS A 109 -9.85 2.09 15.41
CA LYS A 109 -9.59 3.06 14.34
C LYS A 109 -9.50 2.36 12.98
N LEU A 110 -8.90 1.16 12.90
CA LEU A 110 -8.91 0.37 11.67
C LEU A 110 -10.31 -0.12 11.28
N ALA A 111 -11.11 -0.54 12.27
CA ALA A 111 -12.51 -0.90 12.06
C ALA A 111 -13.32 0.30 11.52
N GLY A 112 -13.16 1.47 12.15
CA GLY A 112 -13.83 2.71 11.74
C GLY A 112 -13.45 3.22 10.34
N MET A 113 -12.27 2.85 9.83
CA MET A 113 -11.81 3.25 8.49
C MET A 113 -12.29 2.29 7.37
N ASN A 114 -13.11 1.29 7.69
CA ASN A 114 -13.43 0.17 6.79
C ASN A 114 -12.16 -0.47 6.22
N LEU A 115 -11.08 -0.46 6.99
CA LEU A 115 -9.82 -1.09 6.64
C LEU A 115 -9.79 -2.55 7.09
N LEU A 116 -10.89 -3.11 7.60
CA LEU A 116 -10.99 -4.53 7.96
C LEU A 116 -11.57 -5.40 6.85
N THR A 117 -12.24 -4.80 5.87
CA THR A 117 -12.89 -5.53 4.77
C THR A 117 -11.97 -5.55 3.55
N VAL A 118 -11.48 -6.75 3.24
CA VAL A 118 -10.91 -7.06 1.93
C VAL A 118 -12.03 -6.92 0.91
N LYS A 119 -11.91 -5.98 -0.03
CA LYS A 119 -12.73 -5.99 -1.26
C LYS A 119 -12.07 -6.89 -2.30
#